data_AF-A0A7V6DBW2-F1
#
_entry.id   AF-A0A7V6DBW2-F1
#
_cell.length_a   1.000
_cell.length_b   1.000
_cell.length_c   1.000
_cell.angle_alpha   90.00
_cell.angle_beta   90.00
_cell.angle_gamma   90.00
#
_symmetry.space_group_name_H-M   'P 1'
#
loop_
_entity.id
_entity.type
_entity.pdbx_description
1 polymer ?
#
loop_
_entity_poly.entity_id
_entity_poly.type
_entity_poly.pdbx_seq_one_letter_code
_entity_poly.pdbx_strand_id
1 'polypeptide(L)'
;AFQLIEEVRRQFRERPGIMAGTEKPDYGRAVAIVTAAAQKELLGPGVLAIFLPVLVGFGMGFSDPVKGAQALGGYLAGAILTGQLMAVLLANSGGAWDNAKKKIEDGFLGGKGTEYHKAGVICDTVGDPFKDTAGPALNPLIKVMNLVGILIAPVVIQPIAPAARLAVVLFSLAALAFAVYWSKRGSIADQVEMAAATAEPVPAGKGDR
;
A
#
# COMPACT_ATOMS: atom_id res chain seq x y z
N ALA A 1 -1.13 -10.58 -0.69
CA ALA A 1 -2.34 -11.43 -0.57
C ALA A 1 -2.20 -12.74 -1.34
N PHE A 2 -1.96 -12.73 -2.66
CA PHE A 2 -1.91 -13.96 -3.48
C PHE A 2 -0.88 -15.00 -3.02
N GLN A 3 0.35 -14.60 -2.71
CA GLN A 3 1.38 -15.52 -2.18
C GLN A 3 0.95 -16.21 -0.87
N LEU A 4 0.22 -15.51 0.00
CA LEU A 4 -0.33 -16.09 1.23
C LEU A 4 -1.47 -17.07 0.92
N ILE A 5 -2.34 -16.72 -0.02
CA ILE A 5 -3.44 -17.60 -0.48
C ILE A 5 -2.87 -18.88 -1.08
N GLU A 6 -1.84 -18.77 -1.92
CA GLU A 6 -1.17 -19.92 -2.53
C GLU A 6 -0.51 -20.80 -1.47
N GLU A 7 0.18 -20.22 -0.49
CA GLU A 7 0.78 -20.97 0.61
C GLU A 7 -0.28 -21.71 1.45
N VAL A 8 -1.40 -21.06 1.79
CA VAL A 8 -2.51 -21.71 2.51
C VAL A 8 -3.11 -22.85 1.68
N ARG A 9 -3.34 -22.63 0.37
CA ARG A 9 -3.85 -23.67 -0.54
C ARG A 9 -2.87 -24.83 -0.69
N ARG A 10 -1.58 -24.55 -0.73
CA ARG A 10 -0.51 -25.56 -0.79
C ARG A 10 -0.52 -26.41 0.47
N GLN A 11 -0.57 -25.79 1.66
CA GLN A 11 -0.64 -26.52 2.93
C GLN A 11 -1.87 -27.42 3.00
N PHE A 12 -3.06 -26.95 2.61
CA PHE A 12 -4.26 -27.80 2.61
C PHE A 12 -4.20 -28.95 1.60
N ARG A 13 -3.53 -28.77 0.46
CA ARG A 13 -3.39 -29.80 -0.58
C ARG A 13 -2.40 -30.88 -0.18
N GLU A 14 -1.26 -30.50 0.39
CA GLU A 14 -0.18 -31.41 0.76
C GLU A 14 -0.39 -32.06 2.13
N ARG A 15 -1.14 -31.39 3.03
CA ARG A 15 -1.36 -31.82 4.42
C ARG A 15 -2.86 -31.86 4.74
N PRO A 16 -3.59 -32.87 4.24
CA PRO A 16 -5.05 -32.97 4.43
C PRO A 16 -5.46 -33.14 5.90
N GLY A 17 -4.55 -33.59 6.78
CA GLY A 17 -4.76 -33.66 8.23
C GLY A 17 -5.09 -32.31 8.87
N ILE A 18 -4.75 -31.19 8.22
CA ILE A 18 -5.11 -29.84 8.68
C ILE A 18 -6.62 -29.61 8.61
N MET A 19 -7.27 -30.01 7.51
CA MET A 19 -8.73 -29.86 7.35
C MET A 19 -9.49 -30.83 8.26
N ALA A 20 -8.90 -31.99 8.56
CA ALA A 20 -9.42 -32.94 9.53
C ALA A 20 -9.18 -32.52 11.00
N GLY A 21 -8.39 -31.45 11.23
CA GLY A 21 -8.04 -30.96 12.57
C GLY A 21 -7.06 -31.85 13.35
N THR A 22 -6.47 -32.86 12.71
CA THR A 22 -5.52 -33.79 13.33
C THR A 22 -4.08 -33.29 13.25
N GLU A 23 -3.81 -32.32 12.38
CA GLU A 23 -2.49 -31.76 12.14
C GLU A 23 -2.49 -30.22 12.21
N LYS A 24 -1.43 -29.64 12.77
CA LYS A 24 -1.31 -28.17 12.88
C LYS A 24 -0.72 -27.54 11.60
N PRO A 25 -1.29 -26.41 11.12
CA PRO A 25 -0.72 -25.64 10.03
C PRO A 25 0.69 -25.12 10.35
N ASP A 26 1.49 -24.86 9.30
CA ASP A 26 2.74 -24.12 9.45
C ASP A 26 2.45 -22.61 9.40
N TYR A 27 2.27 -22.02 10.58
CA TYR A 27 2.10 -20.59 10.76
C TYR A 27 3.39 -19.80 10.52
N GLY A 28 4.56 -20.40 10.80
CA GLY A 28 5.86 -19.73 10.68
C GLY A 28 6.14 -19.33 9.23
N ARG A 29 5.77 -20.20 8.28
CA ARG A 29 5.90 -19.91 6.85
C ARG A 29 4.99 -18.75 6.41
N ALA A 30 3.73 -18.74 6.83
CA ALA A 30 2.80 -17.66 6.54
C ALA A 30 3.30 -16.31 7.10
N VAL A 31 3.80 -16.29 8.34
CA VAL A 31 4.39 -15.09 8.94
C VAL A 31 5.59 -14.61 8.13
N ALA A 32 6.52 -15.50 7.78
CA ALA A 32 7.72 -15.14 7.02
C ALA A 32 7.40 -14.48 5.67
N ILE A 33 6.39 -14.98 4.95
CA ILE A 33 5.93 -14.40 3.67
C ILE A 33 5.42 -12.98 3.88
N VAL A 34 4.53 -12.77 4.86
CA VAL A 34 3.95 -11.45 5.12
C VAL A 34 5.01 -10.47 5.62
N THR A 35 5.94 -10.90 6.48
CA THR A 35 7.03 -10.06 6.98
C THR A 35 7.97 -9.63 5.85
N ALA A 36 8.41 -10.55 5.00
CA ALA A 36 9.31 -10.24 3.89
C ALA A 36 8.65 -9.29 2.88
N ALA A 37 7.37 -9.53 2.56
CA ALA A 37 6.59 -8.65 1.69
C ALA A 37 6.45 -7.24 2.29
N ALA A 38 6.05 -7.14 3.57
CA ALA A 38 5.88 -5.85 4.24
C ALA A 38 7.18 -5.01 4.25
N GLN A 39 8.32 -5.64 4.56
CA GLN A 39 9.61 -4.95 4.56
C GLN A 39 10.01 -4.43 3.19
N LYS A 40 9.78 -5.22 2.13
CA LYS A 40 10.13 -4.83 0.76
C LYS A 40 9.22 -3.72 0.23
N GLU A 41 7.92 -3.81 0.48
CA GLU A 41 6.93 -2.87 -0.06
C GLU A 41 6.96 -1.50 0.63
N LEU A 42 7.41 -1.42 1.89
CA LEU A 42 7.50 -0.14 2.61
C LEU A 42 8.64 0.77 2.14
N LEU A 43 9.67 0.22 1.46
CA LEU A 43 10.81 0.99 0.97
C LEU A 43 10.38 2.06 -0.04
N GLY A 44 9.52 1.71 -1.00
CA GLY A 44 9.10 2.62 -2.08
C GLY A 44 8.41 3.88 -1.54
N PRO A 45 7.30 3.75 -0.78
CA PRO A 45 6.62 4.87 -0.14
C PRO A 45 7.53 5.69 0.79
N GLY A 46 8.44 5.03 1.51
CA GLY A 46 9.42 5.71 2.38
C GLY A 46 10.39 6.61 1.61
N VAL A 47 10.94 6.11 0.50
CA VAL A 47 11.83 6.89 -0.38
C VAL A 47 11.06 8.07 -1.01
N LEU A 48 9.82 7.84 -1.47
CA LEU A 48 8.96 8.91 -2.00
C LEU A 48 8.72 10.02 -0.97
N ALA A 49 8.41 9.66 0.29
CA ALA A 49 8.15 10.63 1.35
C ALA A 49 9.34 11.52 1.69
N ILE A 50 10.57 11.01 1.53
CA ILE A 50 11.79 11.75 1.82
C ILE A 50 12.21 12.61 0.62
N PHE A 51 12.26 12.03 -0.58
CA PHE A 51 12.88 12.69 -1.72
C PHE A 51 11.95 13.64 -2.49
N LEU A 52 10.62 13.49 -2.39
CA LEU A 52 9.70 14.43 -3.04
C LEU A 52 9.79 15.86 -2.45
N PRO A 53 9.73 16.07 -1.11
CA PRO A 53 9.96 17.40 -0.53
C PRO A 53 11.31 18.01 -0.92
N VAL A 54 12.37 17.18 -0.92
CA VAL A 54 13.73 17.61 -1.33
C VAL A 54 13.74 18.05 -2.79
N LEU A 55 13.15 17.26 -3.68
CA LEU A 55 13.08 17.57 -5.10
C LEU A 55 12.32 18.89 -5.35
N VAL A 56 11.16 19.08 -4.71
CA VAL A 56 10.36 20.29 -4.88
C VAL A 56 11.11 21.51 -4.36
N GLY A 57 11.64 21.46 -3.13
CA GLY A 57 12.33 22.60 -2.51
C GLY A 57 13.57 23.04 -3.29
N PHE A 58 14.44 22.11 -3.67
CA PHE A 58 15.67 22.44 -4.39
C PHE A 58 15.45 22.65 -5.90
N GLY A 59 14.56 21.86 -6.51
CA GLY A 59 14.28 21.88 -7.95
C GLY A 59 13.48 23.09 -8.40
N MET A 60 12.58 23.62 -7.57
CA MET A 60 11.85 24.86 -7.90
C MET A 60 12.59 26.13 -7.46
N GLY A 61 13.75 26.00 -6.83
CA GLY A 61 14.56 27.11 -6.32
C GLY A 61 15.73 27.56 -7.20
N PHE A 62 15.86 27.08 -8.45
CA PHE A 62 17.00 27.42 -9.32
C PHE A 62 17.08 28.90 -9.68
N SER A 63 15.94 29.55 -9.89
CA SER A 63 15.88 30.99 -10.18
C SER A 63 15.91 31.84 -8.91
N ASP A 64 15.19 31.40 -7.89
CA ASP A 64 15.07 32.11 -6.61
C ASP A 64 14.89 31.07 -5.47
N PRO A 65 15.82 30.99 -4.51
CA PRO A 65 15.72 30.10 -3.34
C PRO A 65 14.41 30.26 -2.55
N VAL A 66 13.88 31.49 -2.47
CA VAL A 66 12.64 31.80 -1.74
C VAL A 66 11.44 31.22 -2.46
N LYS A 67 11.42 31.25 -3.80
CA LYS A 67 10.37 30.60 -4.61
C LYS A 67 10.40 29.08 -4.44
N GLY A 68 11.60 28.49 -4.28
CA GLY A 68 11.73 27.07 -3.94
C GLY A 68 11.06 26.71 -2.61
N ALA A 69 11.24 27.54 -1.57
CA ALA A 69 10.58 27.34 -0.28
C ALA A 69 9.06 27.57 -0.36
N GLN A 70 8.59 28.55 -1.13
CA GLN A 70 7.15 28.77 -1.37
C GLN A 70 6.51 27.58 -2.10
N ALA A 71 7.19 27.04 -3.11
CA ALA A 71 6.75 25.85 -3.83
C ALA A 71 6.70 24.61 -2.93
N LEU A 72 7.70 24.43 -2.06
CA LEU A 72 7.68 23.39 -1.03
C LEU A 72 6.48 23.56 -0.10
N GLY A 73 6.20 24.77 0.37
CA GLY A 73 5.02 25.07 1.18
C GLY A 73 3.71 24.72 0.46
N GLY A 74 3.57 25.09 -0.81
CA GLY A 74 2.42 24.73 -1.63
C GLY A 74 2.26 23.21 -1.84
N TYR A 75 3.37 22.51 -2.09
CA TYR A 75 3.40 21.05 -2.19
C TYR A 75 2.93 20.37 -0.90
N LEU A 76 3.46 20.79 0.26
CA LEU A 76 3.08 20.21 1.55
C LEU A 76 1.61 20.51 1.87
N ALA A 77 1.14 21.73 1.64
CA ALA A 77 -0.26 22.09 1.83
C ALA A 77 -1.19 21.24 0.95
N GLY A 78 -0.85 21.06 -0.33
CA GLY A 78 -1.58 20.18 -1.24
C GLY A 78 -1.59 18.73 -0.76
N ALA A 79 -0.42 18.18 -0.40
CA ALA A 79 -0.28 16.81 0.08
C ALA A 79 -1.09 16.54 1.36
N ILE A 80 -1.10 17.50 2.30
CA ILE A 80 -1.92 17.40 3.52
C ILE A 80 -3.40 17.37 3.17
N LEU A 81 -3.89 18.33 2.35
CA LEU A 81 -5.31 18.43 2.02
C LEU A 81 -5.81 17.19 1.27
N THR A 82 -5.10 16.77 0.23
CA THR A 82 -5.50 15.60 -0.56
C THR A 82 -5.33 14.31 0.22
N GLY A 83 -4.20 14.18 0.94
CA GLY A 83 -3.86 12.97 1.69
C GLY A 83 -4.79 12.74 2.87
N GLN A 84 -5.17 13.80 3.61
CA GLN A 84 -6.09 13.70 4.73
C GLN A 84 -7.49 13.26 4.28
N LEU A 85 -8.01 13.86 3.20
CA LEU A 85 -9.31 13.47 2.65
C LEU A 85 -9.31 12.03 2.17
N MET A 86 -8.22 11.61 1.50
CA MET A 86 -8.07 10.22 1.05
C MET A 86 -7.95 9.24 2.24
N ALA A 87 -7.21 9.58 3.28
CA ALA A 87 -7.06 8.74 4.47
C ALA A 87 -8.42 8.47 5.14
N VAL A 88 -9.23 9.51 5.29
CA VAL A 88 -10.58 9.41 5.87
C VAL A 88 -11.51 8.60 4.96
N LEU A 89 -11.46 8.83 3.65
CA LEU A 89 -12.26 8.07 2.69
C LEU A 89 -11.96 6.56 2.80
N LEU A 90 -10.68 6.18 2.72
CA LEU A 90 -10.26 4.79 2.75
C LEU A 90 -10.64 4.10 4.07
N ALA A 91 -10.39 4.77 5.20
CA ALA A 91 -10.73 4.25 6.52
C ALA A 91 -12.24 4.06 6.69
N ASN A 92 -13.04 5.06 6.31
CA ASN A 92 -14.50 5.01 6.47
C ASN A 92 -15.15 4.01 5.51
N SER A 93 -14.71 3.96 4.24
CA SER A 93 -15.25 3.01 3.26
C SER A 93 -14.96 1.57 3.68
N GLY A 94 -13.73 1.24 4.07
CA GLY A 94 -13.40 -0.11 4.54
C GLY A 94 -14.13 -0.47 5.83
N GLY A 95 -14.23 0.45 6.79
CA GLY A 95 -14.99 0.23 8.03
C GLY A 95 -16.50 0.05 7.78
N ALA A 96 -17.07 0.79 6.82
CA ALA A 96 -18.47 0.63 6.43
C ALA A 96 -18.74 -0.74 5.82
N TRP A 97 -17.86 -1.25 4.95
CA TRP A 97 -18.00 -2.59 4.36
C TRP A 97 -17.86 -3.71 5.40
N ASP A 98 -16.92 -3.61 6.35
CA ASP A 98 -16.82 -4.60 7.44
C ASP A 98 -18.07 -4.60 8.33
N ASN A 99 -18.57 -3.41 8.69
CA ASN A 99 -19.77 -3.29 9.51
C ASN A 99 -21.02 -3.78 8.77
N ALA A 100 -21.13 -3.55 7.47
CA ALA A 100 -22.22 -4.09 6.65
C ALA A 100 -22.18 -5.62 6.62
N LYS A 101 -21.00 -6.22 6.42
CA LYS A 101 -20.82 -7.68 6.49
C LYS A 101 -21.24 -8.22 7.86
N LYS A 102 -20.73 -7.65 8.96
CA LYS A 102 -21.09 -8.04 10.34
C LYS A 102 -22.60 -7.97 10.59
N LYS A 103 -23.26 -6.91 10.11
CA LYS A 103 -24.71 -6.77 10.23
C LYS A 103 -25.48 -7.88 9.50
N ILE A 104 -25.00 -8.32 8.33
CA ILE A 104 -25.56 -9.48 7.63
C ILE A 104 -25.30 -10.76 8.43
N GLU A 105 -24.11 -10.92 9.00
CA GLU A 105 -23.76 -12.07 9.85
C GLU A 105 -24.64 -12.18 11.11
N ASP A 106 -25.13 -11.06 11.63
CA ASP A 106 -26.06 -10.98 12.77
C ASP A 106 -27.52 -11.33 12.40
N GLY A 107 -27.78 -11.69 11.14
CA GLY A 107 -29.09 -12.17 10.67
C GLY A 107 -29.86 -11.18 9.78
N PHE A 108 -29.33 -9.99 9.54
CA PHE A 108 -29.88 -9.10 8.53
C PHE A 108 -29.75 -9.74 7.14
N LEU A 109 -30.78 -9.66 6.29
CA LEU A 109 -30.80 -10.27 4.96
C LEU A 109 -30.53 -11.79 4.94
N GLY A 110 -30.91 -12.51 6.01
CA GLY A 110 -30.91 -13.98 6.04
C GLY A 110 -29.64 -14.62 6.59
N GLY A 111 -28.65 -13.85 7.04
CA GLY A 111 -27.52 -14.42 7.79
C GLY A 111 -26.39 -14.99 6.92
N LYS A 112 -25.50 -15.73 7.58
CA LYS A 112 -24.31 -16.36 6.98
C LYS A 112 -24.66 -17.36 5.90
N GLY A 113 -23.85 -17.41 4.84
CA GLY A 113 -23.98 -18.36 3.73
C GLY A 113 -24.95 -17.93 2.62
N THR A 114 -25.69 -16.83 2.81
CA THR A 114 -26.51 -16.22 1.75
C THR A 114 -25.65 -15.54 0.67
N GLU A 115 -26.24 -15.27 -0.49
CA GLU A 115 -25.57 -14.49 -1.55
C GLU A 115 -25.22 -13.06 -1.08
N TYR A 116 -26.05 -12.47 -0.22
CA TYR A 116 -25.76 -11.16 0.40
C TYR A 116 -24.55 -11.22 1.33
N HIS A 117 -24.39 -12.30 2.09
CA HIS A 117 -23.22 -12.51 2.95
C HIS A 117 -21.95 -12.67 2.11
N LYS A 118 -22.00 -13.46 1.04
CA LYS A 118 -20.86 -13.60 0.11
C LYS A 118 -20.46 -12.26 -0.52
N ALA A 119 -21.43 -11.45 -0.96
CA ALA A 119 -21.17 -10.11 -1.47
C ALA A 119 -20.53 -9.20 -0.41
N GLY A 120 -21.02 -9.24 0.83
CA GLY A 120 -20.44 -8.50 1.95
C GLY A 120 -18.99 -8.90 2.24
N VAL A 121 -18.67 -10.19 2.17
CA VAL A 121 -17.30 -10.71 2.33
C VAL A 121 -16.37 -10.19 1.23
N ILE A 122 -16.83 -10.14 -0.03
CA ILE A 122 -16.05 -9.58 -1.15
C ILE A 122 -15.76 -8.10 -0.90
N CYS A 123 -16.77 -7.30 -0.53
CA CYS A 123 -16.59 -5.88 -0.23
C CYS A 123 -15.63 -5.65 0.94
N ASP A 124 -15.71 -6.44 2.01
CA ASP A 124 -14.78 -6.33 3.14
C ASP A 124 -13.35 -6.70 2.74
N THR A 125 -13.17 -7.73 1.91
CA THR A 125 -11.83 -8.12 1.38
C THR A 125 -11.20 -7.00 0.55
N VAL A 126 -12.01 -6.23 -0.20
CA VAL A 126 -11.54 -5.01 -0.89
C VAL A 126 -11.27 -3.87 0.08
N GLY A 127 -12.05 -3.78 1.17
CA GLY A 127 -11.94 -2.78 2.23
C GLY A 127 -10.76 -2.98 3.18
N ASP A 128 -10.26 -4.21 3.36
CA ASP A 128 -9.17 -4.53 4.29
C ASP A 128 -7.88 -3.75 3.94
N PRO A 129 -7.38 -3.74 2.68
CA PRO A 129 -6.27 -2.87 2.33
C PRO A 129 -6.53 -1.37 2.56
N PHE A 130 -7.79 -0.93 2.47
CA PHE A 130 -8.14 0.48 2.62
C PHE A 130 -8.11 0.90 4.09
N LYS A 131 -8.76 0.15 4.98
CA LYS A 131 -8.91 0.51 6.40
C LYS A 131 -7.70 0.11 7.25
N ASP A 132 -6.97 -0.95 6.89
CA ASP A 132 -5.89 -1.49 7.73
C ASP A 132 -4.48 -1.16 7.20
N THR A 133 -4.35 -0.77 5.93
CA THR A 133 -3.05 -0.48 5.32
C THR A 133 -2.98 0.95 4.77
N ALA A 134 -3.67 1.24 3.67
CA ALA A 134 -3.49 2.49 2.92
C ALA A 134 -4.00 3.72 3.68
N GLY A 135 -5.22 3.65 4.23
CA GLY A 135 -5.83 4.75 4.99
C GLY A 135 -4.97 5.19 6.18
N PRO A 136 -4.67 4.28 7.13
CA PRO A 136 -3.80 4.61 8.26
C PRO A 136 -2.37 5.00 7.87
N ALA A 137 -1.82 4.47 6.78
CA ALA A 137 -0.44 4.76 6.35
C ALA A 137 -0.26 6.17 5.75
N LEU A 138 -1.32 6.80 5.24
CA LEU A 138 -1.23 8.17 4.70
C LEU A 138 -0.88 9.20 5.77
N ASN A 139 -1.38 9.05 7.00
CA ASN A 139 -1.10 9.97 8.10
C ASN A 139 0.40 10.06 8.47
N PRO A 140 1.11 8.94 8.77
CA PRO A 140 2.54 8.99 9.03
C PRO A 140 3.34 9.41 7.78
N LEU A 141 2.90 9.05 6.57
CA LEU A 141 3.55 9.47 5.32
C LEU A 141 3.59 11.00 5.19
N ILE A 142 2.43 11.66 5.39
CA ILE A 142 2.32 13.13 5.40
C ILE A 142 3.21 13.73 6.50
N LYS A 143 3.23 13.11 7.69
CA LYS A 143 4.05 13.58 8.81
C LYS A 143 5.55 13.53 8.49
N VAL A 144 6.02 12.48 7.83
CA VAL A 144 7.42 12.36 7.36
C VAL A 144 7.72 13.42 6.32
N MET A 145 6.86 13.60 5.31
CA MET A 145 7.04 14.63 4.28
C MET A 145 7.14 16.04 4.89
N ASN A 146 6.27 16.35 5.85
CA ASN A 146 6.27 17.64 6.55
C ASN A 146 7.54 17.83 7.39
N LEU A 147 7.95 16.79 8.11
CA LEU A 147 9.18 16.83 8.92
C LEU A 147 10.40 17.07 8.04
N VAL A 148 10.53 16.33 6.93
CA VAL A 148 11.64 16.52 5.98
C VAL A 148 11.58 17.93 5.39
N GLY A 149 10.41 18.39 4.97
CA GLY A 149 10.22 19.74 4.44
C GLY A 149 10.68 20.85 5.39
N ILE A 150 10.34 20.75 6.68
CA ILE A 150 10.77 21.71 7.70
C ILE A 150 12.29 21.62 7.93
N LEU A 151 12.86 20.42 7.97
CA LEU A 151 14.30 20.24 8.20
C LEU A 151 15.15 20.82 7.06
N ILE A 152 14.69 20.72 5.81
CA ILE A 152 15.45 21.22 4.65
C ILE A 152 15.19 22.71 4.37
N ALA A 153 14.09 23.28 4.86
CA ALA A 153 13.68 24.65 4.54
C ALA A 153 14.79 25.71 4.78
N PRO A 154 15.55 25.70 5.89
CA PRO A 154 16.64 26.66 6.11
C PRO A 154 17.77 26.55 5.08
N VAL A 155 18.00 25.36 4.53
CA VAL A 155 19.02 25.11 3.50
C VAL A 155 18.50 25.49 2.11
N VAL A 156 17.21 25.26 1.85
CA VAL A 156 16.56 25.58 0.58
C VAL A 156 16.61 27.08 0.27
N ILE A 157 16.42 27.93 1.29
CA ILE A 157 16.43 29.40 1.16
C ILE A 157 17.83 30.01 1.06
N GLN A 158 18.88 29.25 1.37
CA GLN A 158 20.25 29.75 1.28
C GLN A 158 20.72 29.80 -0.19
N PRO A 159 21.53 30.81 -0.54
CA PRO A 159 22.18 30.87 -1.85
C PRO A 159 23.31 29.85 -1.91
N ILE A 160 22.98 28.61 -2.28
CA ILE A 160 23.96 27.54 -2.51
C ILE A 160 24.50 27.61 -3.94
N ALA A 161 25.72 27.08 -4.14
CA ALA A 161 26.32 26.99 -5.47
C ALA A 161 25.40 26.25 -6.46
N PRO A 162 25.23 26.74 -7.70
CA PRO A 162 24.35 26.10 -8.69
C PRO A 162 24.68 24.62 -8.92
N ALA A 163 25.97 24.26 -8.91
CA ALA A 163 26.42 22.88 -9.03
C ALA A 163 25.96 22.00 -7.86
N ALA A 164 25.99 22.51 -6.63
CA ALA A 164 25.50 21.79 -5.45
C ALA A 164 23.98 21.59 -5.51
N ARG A 165 23.23 22.63 -5.93
CA ARG A 165 21.78 22.52 -6.12
C ARG A 165 21.44 21.46 -7.18
N LEU A 166 22.15 21.49 -8.31
CA LEU A 166 21.97 20.51 -9.38
C LEU A 166 22.28 19.09 -8.90
N ALA A 167 23.35 18.89 -8.13
CA ALA A 167 23.69 17.59 -7.57
C ALA A 167 22.57 17.04 -6.68
N VAL A 168 22.00 17.87 -5.79
CA VAL A 168 20.87 17.47 -4.93
C VAL A 168 19.64 17.09 -5.76
N VAL A 169 19.31 17.88 -6.79
CA VAL A 169 18.16 17.61 -7.65
C VAL A 169 18.35 16.31 -8.44
N LEU A 170 19.53 16.10 -9.04
CA LEU A 170 19.83 14.88 -9.79
C LEU A 170 19.84 13.65 -8.87
N PHE A 171 20.36 13.77 -7.66
CA PHE A 171 20.32 12.69 -6.67
C PHE A 171 18.89 12.35 -6.27
N SER A 172 18.05 13.35 -5.96
CA SER A 172 16.64 13.14 -5.64
C SER A 172 15.88 12.51 -6.81
N LEU A 173 16.12 12.95 -8.05
CA LEU A 173 15.54 12.34 -9.25
C LEU A 173 15.98 10.88 -9.42
N ALA A 174 17.26 10.58 -9.21
CA ALA A 174 17.77 9.21 -9.27
C ALA A 174 17.15 8.32 -8.18
N ALA A 175 17.04 8.82 -6.94
CA ALA A 175 16.40 8.10 -5.84
C ALA A 175 14.92 7.82 -6.11
N LEU A 176 14.20 8.80 -6.68
CA LEU A 176 12.79 8.63 -7.06
C LEU A 176 12.63 7.69 -8.26
N ALA A 177 13.49 7.79 -9.27
CA ALA A 177 13.51 6.87 -10.40
C ALA A 177 13.79 5.44 -9.94
N PHE A 178 14.75 5.27 -9.02
CA PHE A 178 15.02 3.99 -8.38
C PHE A 178 13.81 3.47 -7.61
N ALA A 179 13.16 4.31 -6.80
CA ALA A 179 11.96 3.91 -6.05
C ALA A 179 10.81 3.45 -6.97
N VAL A 180 10.54 4.20 -8.04
CA VAL A 180 9.51 3.85 -9.02
C VAL A 180 9.88 2.57 -9.78
N TYR A 181 11.12 2.45 -10.21
CA TYR A 181 11.61 1.25 -10.90
C TYR A 181 11.55 0.00 -10.00
N TRP A 182 11.98 0.14 -8.75
CA TRP A 182 11.96 -0.93 -7.76
C TRP A 182 10.53 -1.34 -7.40
N SER A 183 9.63 -0.36 -7.26
CA SER A 183 8.20 -0.61 -7.06
C SER A 183 7.59 -1.38 -8.23
N LYS A 184 7.94 -1.05 -9.48
CA LYS A 184 7.48 -1.80 -10.66
C LYS A 184 7.93 -3.26 -10.66
N ARG A 185 9.15 -3.55 -10.19
CA ARG A 185 9.67 -4.93 -10.06
C ARG A 185 9.13 -5.70 -8.84
N GLY A 186 8.40 -5.02 -7.95
CA GLY A 186 7.62 -5.62 -6.87
C GLY A 186 6.16 -5.85 -7.22
N SER A 187 5.70 -5.39 -8.39
CA SER A 187 4.28 -5.41 -8.74
C SER A 187 3.77 -6.85 -8.81
N ILE A 188 2.89 -7.15 -7.87
CA ILE A 188 2.05 -8.34 -7.82
C ILE A 188 1.27 -8.51 -9.14
N ALA A 189 1.08 -7.46 -9.96
CA ALA A 189 0.44 -7.55 -11.27
C ALA A 189 1.16 -8.53 -12.22
N ASP A 190 2.50 -8.53 -12.24
CA ASP A 190 3.28 -9.45 -13.10
C ASP A 190 3.16 -10.89 -12.58
N GLN A 191 3.06 -11.06 -11.25
CA GLN A 191 2.83 -12.36 -10.62
C GLN A 191 1.40 -12.86 -10.82
N VAL A 192 0.42 -11.97 -10.88
CA VAL A 192 -1.00 -12.28 -11.16
C VAL A 192 -1.19 -12.63 -12.62
N GLU A 193 -0.52 -11.94 -13.54
CA GLU A 193 -0.56 -12.26 -14.97
C GLU A 193 0.09 -13.62 -15.24
N MET A 194 1.24 -13.91 -14.60
CA MET A 194 1.84 -15.25 -14.63
C MET A 194 0.96 -16.32 -13.97
N ALA A 195 0.39 -16.05 -12.79
CA ALA A 195 -0.44 -17.02 -12.07
C ALA A 195 -1.75 -17.31 -12.81
N ALA A 196 -2.37 -16.30 -13.41
CA ALA A 196 -3.55 -16.43 -14.27
C ALA A 196 -3.23 -17.18 -15.57
N ALA A 197 -2.04 -16.98 -16.15
CA ALA A 197 -1.58 -17.74 -17.32
C ALA A 197 -1.31 -19.22 -17.00
N THR A 198 -1.01 -19.57 -15.75
CA THR A 198 -0.75 -20.95 -15.31
C THR A 198 -1.94 -21.65 -14.65
N ALA A 199 -3.07 -20.96 -14.45
CA ALA A 199 -4.24 -21.53 -13.80
C ALA A 199 -5.00 -22.46 -14.77
N GLU A 200 -4.91 -23.77 -14.57
CA GLU A 200 -5.80 -24.71 -15.25
C GLU A 200 -7.26 -24.44 -14.87
N PRO A 201 -8.20 -24.55 -15.82
CA PRO A 201 -9.62 -24.35 -15.55
C PRO A 201 -10.10 -25.38 -14.53
N VAL A 202 -10.71 -24.88 -13.45
CA VAL A 202 -11.33 -25.72 -12.42
C VAL A 202 -12.41 -26.58 -13.08
N PRO A 203 -12.34 -27.92 -13.01
CA PRO A 203 -13.38 -28.76 -13.58
C PRO A 203 -14.70 -28.45 -12.89
N ALA A 204 -15.74 -28.21 -13.70
CA ALA A 204 -17.09 -27.97 -13.21
C ALA A 204 -17.52 -29.16 -12.35
N GLY A 205 -17.50 -28.99 -11.03
CA GLY A 205 -18.05 -29.96 -10.09
C GLY A 205 -19.52 -30.14 -10.46
N LYS A 206 -19.90 -31.37 -10.83
CA LYS A 206 -21.30 -31.76 -10.97
C LYS A 206 -22.01 -31.38 -9.67
N GLY A 207 -23.01 -30.52 -9.79
CA GLY A 207 -23.91 -30.23 -8.69
C GLY A 207 -24.64 -31.52 -8.32
N ASP A 208 -24.37 -32.02 -7.12
CA ASP A 208 -25.26 -32.95 -6.46
C ASP A 208 -26.01 -32.20 -5.35
N ARG A 209 -27.33 -32.42 -5.40
CA ARG A 209 -28.38 -31.84 -4.58
C ARG A 209 -28.31 -32.32 -3.14
#